data_AF-A0A7T7V1K1-F1
#
_entry.id   AF-A0A7T7V1K1-F1
#
_cell.length_a   1.000
_cell.length_b   1.000
_cell.length_c   1.000
_cell.angle_alpha   90.00
_cell.angle_beta   90.00
_cell.angle_gamma   90.00
#
_symmetry.space_group_name_H-M   'P 1'
#
loop_
_entity.id
_entity.type
_entity.pdbx_description
1 polymer ?
#
loop_
_entity_poly.entity_id
_entity_poly.type
_entity_poly.pdbx_seq_one_letter_code
_entity_poly.pdbx_strand_id
1 'polypeptide(L)'
;MNKLIPALSFIILMSCGKQENKTSVATTEKTEHIVQDTTASKITFHKTDGKAVLLGNDIKLLDGNFKETKDISSLNEKLVDITEISDLTYKANPADEHCQEFRYVKIKTKDAEGYVDGRKVYGLTKDAQIKILKTNNNEVSFTPTAYFGIGVSDDDGLTGCPINSPVIFSDKSAKYEGLVKMVKNTNYKSDYPYFELKNDDGANDEILNIEKQGNKYLLTIKRTYQEGGANLLVTVSKDKNGKFVAEILENKRTEE
;
A
#
# COMPACT_ATOMS: atom_id res chain seq x y z
N MET A 1 -68.37 -4.27 11.80
CA MET A 1 -69.05 -3.04 11.31
C MET A 1 -68.32 -2.53 10.08
N ASN A 2 -69.09 -2.36 9.01
CA ASN A 2 -68.93 -1.51 7.83
C ASN A 2 -67.66 -1.55 6.95
N LYS A 3 -67.93 -2.04 5.72
CA LYS A 3 -67.31 -1.71 4.43
C LYS A 3 -67.18 -0.19 4.21
N LEU A 4 -66.19 0.24 3.40
CA LEU A 4 -66.42 1.02 2.17
C LEU A 4 -65.12 1.29 1.40
N ILE A 5 -65.25 1.23 0.06
CA ILE A 5 -64.25 1.35 -1.01
C ILE A 5 -64.24 2.83 -1.52
N PRO A 6 -63.73 3.18 -2.73
CA PRO A 6 -62.49 3.87 -3.12
C PRO A 6 -62.69 5.34 -3.61
N ALA A 7 -61.61 6.00 -4.07
CA ALA A 7 -61.58 7.00 -5.17
C ALA A 7 -60.11 7.24 -5.53
N LEU A 8 -59.55 6.92 -6.71
CA LEU A 8 -59.82 7.40 -8.08
C LEU A 8 -59.90 8.92 -8.20
N SER A 9 -58.81 9.54 -8.65
CA SER A 9 -58.84 10.83 -9.37
C SER A 9 -57.78 10.82 -10.47
N PHE A 10 -58.28 10.51 -11.67
CA PHE A 10 -57.68 10.83 -12.96
C PHE A 10 -58.00 12.30 -13.23
N ILE A 11 -57.00 13.14 -13.52
CA ILE A 11 -57.21 14.42 -14.21
C ILE A 11 -56.31 14.42 -15.44
N ILE A 12 -56.93 14.16 -16.59
CA ILE A 12 -56.45 14.60 -17.90
C ILE A 12 -57.17 15.91 -18.19
N LEU A 13 -56.42 16.95 -18.54
CA LEU A 13 -56.90 17.98 -19.47
C LEU A 13 -55.83 18.19 -20.55
N MET A 14 -56.25 17.94 -21.78
CA MET A 14 -55.51 18.19 -23.01
C MET A 14 -55.67 19.64 -23.48
N SER A 15 -54.60 20.14 -24.10
CA SER A 15 -54.56 20.85 -25.40
C SER A 15 -55.14 22.27 -25.55
N CYS A 16 -54.23 23.19 -25.86
CA CYS A 16 -54.25 24.08 -27.04
C CYS A 16 -52.77 24.17 -27.48
N GLY A 17 -52.32 24.14 -28.73
CA GLY A 17 -52.92 24.56 -29.99
C GLY A 17 -51.86 25.41 -30.73
N LYS A 18 -51.07 24.75 -31.59
CA LYS A 18 -50.11 25.20 -32.65
C LYS A 18 -49.72 26.68 -32.76
N GLN A 19 -48.41 26.91 -32.90
CA GLN A 19 -47.88 27.65 -34.05
C GLN A 19 -46.47 27.18 -34.44
N GLU A 20 -46.31 26.81 -35.71
CA GLU A 20 -45.04 26.44 -36.34
C GLU A 20 -44.15 27.67 -36.52
N ASN A 21 -42.84 27.51 -36.32
CA ASN A 21 -41.87 28.20 -37.14
C ASN A 21 -40.67 27.27 -37.41
N LYS A 22 -40.49 26.95 -38.68
CA LYS A 22 -39.30 26.30 -39.23
C LYS A 22 -38.11 27.24 -39.04
N THR A 23 -37.01 26.74 -38.48
CA THR A 23 -35.68 27.17 -38.92
C THR A 23 -34.71 26.01 -38.81
N SER A 24 -33.97 25.83 -39.90
CA SER A 24 -33.03 24.79 -40.22
C SER A 24 -32.03 24.46 -39.12
N VAL A 25 -31.92 23.16 -38.85
CA VAL A 25 -30.75 22.53 -38.22
C VAL A 25 -29.56 22.75 -39.16
N ALA A 26 -28.65 23.64 -38.78
CA ALA A 26 -27.27 23.58 -39.20
C ALA A 26 -26.51 22.87 -38.08
N THR A 27 -26.23 21.59 -38.29
CA THR A 27 -25.31 20.81 -37.47
C THR A 27 -23.92 21.37 -37.68
N THR A 28 -23.54 22.37 -36.87
CA THR A 28 -22.14 22.74 -36.73
C THR A 28 -21.56 21.74 -35.74
N GLU A 29 -20.79 20.79 -36.26
CA GLU A 29 -19.85 20.00 -35.46
C GLU A 29 -19.07 20.96 -34.58
N LYS A 30 -19.40 20.98 -33.29
CA LYS A 30 -18.45 21.46 -32.28
C LYS A 30 -17.38 20.40 -32.23
N THR A 31 -16.40 20.54 -33.09
CA THR A 31 -15.05 20.05 -32.84
C THR A 31 -14.64 20.68 -31.52
N GLU A 32 -14.89 19.97 -30.42
CA GLU A 32 -14.13 20.16 -29.20
C GLU A 32 -12.69 19.85 -29.59
N HIS A 33 -11.98 20.89 -30.05
CA HIS A 33 -10.58 20.98 -29.77
C HIS A 33 -10.47 20.97 -28.25
N ILE A 34 -10.35 19.77 -27.68
CA ILE A 34 -9.55 19.58 -26.48
C ILE A 34 -8.17 20.09 -26.90
N VAL A 35 -7.96 21.39 -26.67
CA VAL A 35 -6.64 21.94 -26.54
C VAL A 35 -6.03 21.10 -25.44
N GLN A 36 -5.15 20.20 -25.86
CA GLN A 36 -4.22 19.49 -25.00
C GLN A 36 -3.68 20.52 -24.02
N ASP A 37 -4.11 20.43 -22.77
CA ASP A 37 -3.62 21.30 -21.72
C ASP A 37 -2.16 20.94 -21.48
N THR A 38 -1.29 21.66 -22.18
CA THR A 38 0.16 21.58 -22.04
C THR A 38 0.67 22.36 -20.81
N THR A 39 -0.21 22.80 -19.90
CA THR A 39 0.24 23.17 -18.56
C THR A 39 0.23 21.94 -17.66
N ALA A 40 1.32 21.17 -17.72
CA ALA A 40 1.63 20.23 -16.65
C ALA A 40 1.58 21.02 -15.33
N SER A 41 0.54 20.77 -14.53
CA SER A 41 0.49 21.27 -13.16
C SER A 41 1.78 20.81 -12.49
N LYS A 42 2.58 21.78 -12.05
CA LYS A 42 3.88 21.50 -11.45
C LYS A 42 3.64 20.55 -10.27
N ILE A 43 4.15 19.32 -10.36
CA ILE A 43 4.05 18.35 -9.26
C ILE A 43 4.64 18.99 -8.00
N THR A 44 3.85 18.99 -6.94
CA THR A 44 4.26 19.50 -5.64
C THR A 44 4.74 18.36 -4.75
N PHE A 45 5.69 18.70 -3.88
CA PHE A 45 6.37 17.75 -3.02
C PHE A 45 6.50 18.33 -1.63
N HIS A 46 6.32 17.48 -0.62
CA HIS A 46 6.74 17.78 0.74
C HIS A 46 8.06 17.07 1.04
N LYS A 47 8.89 17.73 1.86
CA LYS A 47 10.12 17.16 2.36
C LYS A 47 9.82 16.13 3.44
N THR A 48 10.60 15.07 3.44
CA THR A 48 10.57 14.04 4.48
C THR A 48 12.00 13.63 4.82
N ASP A 49 12.14 12.97 5.96
CA ASP A 49 13.38 12.31 6.35
C ASP A 49 13.01 10.93 6.88
N GLY A 50 13.45 9.91 6.16
CA GLY A 50 13.13 8.53 6.45
C GLY A 50 13.93 7.56 5.62
N LYS A 51 13.73 6.28 5.91
CA LYS A 51 14.25 5.18 5.10
C LYS A 51 13.09 4.47 4.41
N ALA A 52 13.38 3.85 3.29
CA ALA A 52 12.48 2.91 2.63
C ALA A 52 13.26 1.70 2.13
N VAL A 53 12.58 0.57 1.93
CA VAL A 53 13.11 -0.54 1.16
C VAL A 53 12.55 -0.50 -0.26
N LEU A 54 13.41 -0.75 -1.24
CA LEU A 54 13.00 -0.88 -2.63
C LEU A 54 12.61 -2.33 -2.93
N LEU A 55 11.48 -2.52 -3.59
CA LEU A 55 10.98 -3.83 -4.00
C LEU A 55 10.46 -3.83 -5.43
N GLY A 56 10.99 -4.75 -6.23
CA GLY A 56 10.56 -4.95 -7.61
C GLY A 56 11.71 -5.40 -8.52
N ASN A 57 11.34 -6.04 -9.63
CA ASN A 57 12.31 -6.50 -10.64
C ASN A 57 12.66 -5.42 -11.67
N ASP A 58 11.86 -4.36 -11.73
CA ASP A 58 12.05 -3.23 -12.63
C ASP A 58 11.85 -1.94 -11.83
N ILE A 59 12.96 -1.30 -11.47
CA ILE A 59 12.99 -0.08 -10.67
C ILE A 59 13.79 0.97 -11.45
N LYS A 60 13.08 1.98 -11.94
CA LYS A 60 13.67 3.08 -12.70
C LYS A 60 13.85 4.33 -11.83
N LEU A 61 14.98 5.00 -12.03
CA LEU A 61 15.26 6.31 -11.46
C LEU A 61 14.90 7.38 -12.48
N LEU A 62 14.13 8.37 -12.06
CA LEU A 62 13.61 9.47 -12.88
C LEU A 62 14.26 10.80 -12.48
N ASP A 63 14.44 11.70 -13.47
CA ASP A 63 14.88 13.07 -13.23
C ASP A 63 13.74 13.98 -12.74
N GLY A 64 14.03 15.28 -12.54
CA GLY A 64 13.03 16.27 -12.14
C GLY A 64 11.95 16.58 -13.18
N ASN A 65 12.06 16.05 -14.39
CA ASN A 65 11.02 16.07 -15.42
C ASN A 65 10.34 14.71 -15.57
N PHE A 66 10.55 13.79 -14.61
CA PHE A 66 10.02 12.43 -14.59
C PHE A 66 10.42 11.57 -15.78
N LYS A 67 11.57 11.87 -16.40
CA LYS A 67 12.14 11.04 -17.45
C LYS A 67 13.10 10.03 -16.85
N GLU A 68 13.04 8.80 -17.36
CA GLU A 68 13.96 7.74 -16.96
C GLU A 68 15.42 8.13 -17.24
N THR A 69 16.26 7.95 -16.22
CA THR A 69 17.70 8.26 -16.30
C THR A 69 18.57 7.04 -16.06
N LYS A 70 18.11 6.09 -15.23
CA LYS A 70 18.90 4.94 -14.81
C LYS A 70 18.02 3.78 -14.37
N ASP A 71 18.44 2.57 -14.70
CA ASP A 71 17.91 1.35 -14.07
C ASP A 71 18.64 1.11 -12.74
N ILE A 72 17.89 1.01 -11.65
CA ILE A 72 18.38 0.79 -10.29
C ILE A 72 17.85 -0.51 -9.68
N SER A 73 17.40 -1.46 -10.50
CA SER A 73 16.85 -2.75 -10.05
C SER A 73 17.85 -3.58 -9.22
N SER A 74 19.16 -3.29 -9.33
CA SER A 74 20.17 -3.86 -8.43
C SER A 74 20.00 -3.46 -6.96
N LEU A 75 19.22 -2.41 -6.68
CA LEU A 75 18.85 -1.97 -5.33
C LEU A 75 17.59 -2.67 -4.80
N ASN A 76 17.02 -3.64 -5.52
CA ASN A 76 15.94 -4.46 -4.99
C ASN A 76 16.34 -5.12 -3.64
N GLU A 77 15.40 -5.15 -2.70
CA GLU A 77 15.60 -5.57 -1.30
C GLU A 77 16.60 -4.70 -0.50
N LYS A 78 16.97 -3.50 -0.98
CA LYS A 78 17.89 -2.58 -0.27
C LYS A 78 17.18 -1.40 0.37
N LEU A 79 17.71 -0.97 1.51
CA LEU A 79 17.32 0.26 2.17
C LEU A 79 17.94 1.46 1.46
N VAL A 80 17.13 2.50 1.28
CA VAL A 80 17.49 3.80 0.70
C VAL A 80 16.90 4.91 1.56
N ASP A 81 17.48 6.10 1.48
CA ASP A 81 16.91 7.28 2.15
C ASP A 81 15.79 7.86 1.27
N ILE A 82 14.74 8.38 1.89
CA ILE A 82 13.67 9.15 1.22
C ILE A 82 13.78 10.61 1.65
N THR A 83 13.67 11.53 0.70
CA THR A 83 13.86 12.96 0.94
C THR A 83 12.66 13.82 0.57
N GLU A 84 11.88 13.39 -0.41
CA GLU A 84 10.68 14.09 -0.89
C GLU A 84 9.64 13.07 -1.35
N ILE A 85 8.36 13.39 -1.16
CA ILE A 85 7.23 12.60 -1.64
C ILE A 85 6.25 13.56 -2.30
N SER A 86 5.66 13.17 -3.44
CA SER A 86 4.66 14.00 -4.09
C SER A 86 3.39 14.13 -3.25
N ASP A 87 2.75 15.29 -3.27
CA ASP A 87 1.55 15.57 -2.46
C ASP A 87 0.30 14.88 -2.98
N LEU A 88 0.29 14.53 -4.27
CA LEU A 88 -0.78 13.78 -4.92
C LEU A 88 -0.28 12.45 -5.46
N THR A 89 -1.23 11.61 -5.84
CA THR A 89 -1.00 10.38 -6.60
C THR A 89 -1.10 10.65 -8.10
N TYR A 90 -0.44 9.80 -8.88
CA TYR A 90 -0.32 9.89 -10.32
C TYR A 90 -0.46 8.52 -10.96
N LYS A 91 -0.86 8.51 -12.23
CA LYS A 91 -0.91 7.31 -13.07
C LYS A 91 0.30 7.26 -13.98
N ALA A 92 0.82 6.06 -14.25
CA ALA A 92 1.86 5.89 -15.26
C ALA A 92 1.25 6.03 -16.67
N ASN A 93 0.06 5.47 -16.87
CA ASN A 93 -0.74 5.67 -18.08
C ASN A 93 -2.12 6.24 -17.71
N PRO A 94 -2.72 7.13 -18.52
CA PRO A 94 -4.05 7.68 -18.24
C PRO A 94 -5.16 6.63 -18.10
N ALA A 95 -4.97 5.46 -18.72
CA ALA A 95 -5.90 4.33 -18.66
C ALA A 95 -5.72 3.43 -17.42
N ASP A 96 -4.67 3.65 -16.62
CA ASP A 96 -4.44 2.88 -15.40
C ASP A 96 -5.61 3.06 -14.42
N GLU A 97 -5.97 1.99 -13.73
CA GLU A 97 -7.01 2.00 -12.70
C GLU A 97 -6.52 2.71 -11.43
N HIS A 98 -7.44 3.07 -10.55
CA HIS A 98 -7.12 3.78 -9.31
C HIS A 98 -6.07 3.04 -8.45
N CYS A 99 -6.18 1.72 -8.27
CA CYS A 99 -5.20 0.94 -7.50
C CYS A 99 -3.78 0.95 -8.06
N GLN A 100 -3.60 1.39 -9.31
CA GLN A 100 -2.29 1.52 -9.95
C GLN A 100 -1.69 2.90 -9.77
N GLU A 101 -2.41 3.85 -9.18
CA GLU A 101 -1.90 5.17 -8.86
C GLU A 101 -0.84 5.12 -7.76
N PHE A 102 0.05 6.12 -7.78
CA PHE A 102 1.17 6.19 -6.86
C PHE A 102 1.71 7.58 -6.63
N ARG A 103 2.44 7.77 -5.53
CA ARG A 103 3.22 8.98 -5.27
C ARG A 103 4.63 8.82 -5.86
N TYR A 104 5.17 9.89 -6.44
CA TYR A 104 6.59 9.94 -6.76
C TYR A 104 7.38 10.08 -5.46
N VAL A 105 8.36 9.21 -5.27
CA VAL A 105 9.22 9.24 -4.08
C VAL A 105 10.64 9.53 -4.50
N LYS A 106 11.21 10.62 -3.98
CA LYS A 106 12.61 10.94 -4.19
C LYS A 106 13.46 10.12 -3.23
N ILE A 107 14.30 9.28 -3.80
CA ILE A 107 15.24 8.46 -3.04
C ILE A 107 16.64 9.04 -3.13
N LYS A 108 17.45 8.73 -2.13
CA LYS A 108 18.87 9.03 -2.11
C LYS A 108 19.67 7.83 -1.62
N THR A 109 20.76 7.56 -2.33
CA THR A 109 21.77 6.57 -1.97
C THR A 109 23.15 7.21 -2.15
N LYS A 110 24.21 6.42 -1.94
CA LYS A 110 25.58 6.89 -2.23
C LYS A 110 25.81 7.18 -3.72
N ASP A 111 25.12 6.45 -4.60
CA ASP A 111 25.43 6.39 -6.04
C ASP A 111 24.26 6.84 -6.95
N ALA A 112 23.15 7.26 -6.36
CA ALA A 112 21.93 7.64 -7.08
C ALA A 112 21.05 8.58 -6.23
N GLU A 113 20.47 9.59 -6.87
CA GLU A 113 19.45 10.46 -6.31
C GLU A 113 18.46 10.82 -7.43
N GLY A 114 17.17 10.74 -7.16
CA GLY A 114 16.11 10.93 -8.15
C GLY A 114 14.78 10.36 -7.70
N TYR A 115 13.76 10.45 -8.55
CA TYR A 115 12.42 9.95 -8.22
C TYR A 115 12.22 8.50 -8.66
N VAL A 116 11.39 7.79 -7.92
CA VAL A 116 10.99 6.41 -8.21
C VAL A 116 9.48 6.32 -8.09
N ASP A 117 8.89 5.44 -8.89
CA ASP A 117 7.51 5.00 -8.74
C ASP A 117 7.26 4.45 -7.33
N GLY A 118 6.38 5.10 -6.56
CA GLY A 118 6.08 4.76 -5.18
C GLY A 118 5.59 3.33 -4.96
N ARG A 119 5.09 2.65 -6.00
CA ARG A 119 4.73 1.22 -5.94
C ARG A 119 5.93 0.30 -5.72
N LYS A 120 7.15 0.81 -5.92
CA LYS A 120 8.40 0.10 -5.65
C LYS A 120 9.02 0.48 -4.32
N VAL A 121 8.39 1.35 -3.55
CA VAL A 121 8.97 1.98 -2.36
C VAL A 121 8.11 1.67 -1.14
N TYR A 122 8.75 1.10 -0.12
CA TYR A 122 8.11 0.71 1.13
C TYR A 122 8.80 1.44 2.29
N GLY A 123 8.24 2.58 2.69
CA GLY A 123 8.80 3.48 3.71
C GLY A 123 8.70 2.88 5.10
N LEU A 124 9.74 3.00 5.93
CA LEU A 124 9.67 2.54 7.32
C LEU A 124 8.69 3.43 8.09
N THR A 125 7.66 2.82 8.68
CA THR A 125 6.68 3.54 9.49
C THR A 125 7.29 3.93 10.84
N LYS A 126 6.68 4.93 11.48
CA LYS A 126 6.90 5.28 12.89
C LYS A 126 5.72 4.85 13.77
N ASP A 127 4.92 3.89 13.31
CA ASP A 127 3.65 3.48 13.91
C ASP A 127 3.85 2.78 15.28
N ALA A 128 2.82 2.80 16.12
CA ALA A 128 2.73 2.10 17.40
C ALA A 128 2.89 0.58 17.29
N GLN A 129 2.67 -0.02 16.12
CA GLN A 129 2.93 -1.45 15.91
C GLN A 129 4.42 -1.85 16.04
N ILE A 130 5.36 -0.89 16.00
CA ILE A 130 6.78 -1.19 16.19
C ILE A 130 6.99 -1.73 17.60
N LYS A 131 7.37 -3.01 17.70
CA LYS A 131 7.81 -3.63 18.95
C LYS A 131 9.32 -3.76 18.96
N ILE A 132 9.90 -3.35 20.10
CA ILE A 132 11.33 -3.39 20.35
C ILE A 132 11.57 -4.27 21.57
N LEU A 133 12.40 -5.29 21.41
CA LEU A 133 12.94 -6.04 22.54
C LEU A 133 14.34 -5.52 22.83
N LYS A 134 14.52 -4.96 24.02
CA LYS A 134 15.82 -4.52 24.55
C LYS A 134 16.30 -5.50 25.59
N THR A 135 17.52 -5.97 25.41
CA THR A 135 18.28 -6.75 26.40
C THR A 135 19.58 -5.99 26.67
N ASN A 136 20.30 -6.34 27.74
CA ASN A 136 21.52 -5.62 28.15
C ASN A 136 22.53 -5.43 27.00
N ASN A 137 22.60 -6.37 26.05
CA ASN A 137 23.59 -6.39 24.97
C ASN A 137 22.99 -6.37 23.56
N ASN A 138 21.66 -6.28 23.42
CA ASN A 138 21.03 -6.30 22.10
C ASN A 138 19.72 -5.54 22.06
N GLU A 139 19.42 -4.98 20.90
CA GLU A 139 18.13 -4.39 20.55
C GLU A 139 17.66 -5.02 19.25
N VAL A 140 16.43 -5.52 19.25
CA VAL A 140 15.77 -6.03 18.04
C VAL A 140 14.44 -5.33 17.83
N SER A 141 14.09 -5.09 16.57
CA SER A 141 12.83 -4.43 16.20
C SER A 141 12.21 -5.04 14.96
N PHE A 142 10.89 -4.92 14.89
CA PHE A 142 10.08 -5.24 13.72
C PHE A 142 9.34 -3.97 13.32
N THR A 143 9.71 -3.40 12.19
CA THR A 143 9.19 -2.12 11.70
C THR A 143 8.31 -2.37 10.48
N PRO A 144 6.99 -2.16 10.59
CA PRO A 144 6.10 -2.20 9.43
C PRO A 144 6.49 -1.15 8.39
N THR A 145 6.13 -1.39 7.14
CA THR A 145 6.37 -0.44 6.05
C THR A 145 5.07 0.14 5.49
N ALA A 146 5.14 1.40 5.07
CA ALA A 146 4.09 2.11 4.35
C ALA A 146 4.34 2.02 2.85
N TYR A 147 3.31 1.65 2.11
CA TYR A 147 3.31 1.59 0.66
C TYR A 147 3.00 2.97 0.08
N PHE A 148 3.76 3.42 -0.93
CA PHE A 148 3.55 4.73 -1.57
C PHE A 148 2.72 4.65 -2.88
N GLY A 149 2.08 3.51 -3.15
CA GLY A 149 0.94 3.42 -4.06
C GLY A 149 -0.39 3.59 -3.31
N ILE A 150 -1.51 3.35 -3.99
CA ILE A 150 -2.80 3.23 -3.32
C ILE A 150 -2.83 1.97 -2.45
N GLY A 151 -2.95 2.17 -1.14
CA GLY A 151 -3.08 1.11 -0.14
C GLY A 151 -4.54 0.68 0.07
N VAL A 152 -4.82 -0.05 1.15
CA VAL A 152 -6.18 -0.49 1.54
C VAL A 152 -7.13 0.67 1.81
N SER A 153 -6.58 1.82 2.16
CA SER A 153 -7.28 3.08 2.35
C SER A 153 -6.45 4.24 1.83
N ASP A 154 -7.13 5.33 1.48
CA ASP A 154 -6.53 6.63 1.16
C ASP A 154 -7.29 7.76 1.87
N ASP A 155 -7.09 9.00 1.41
CA ASP A 155 -7.70 10.19 2.00
C ASP A 155 -9.25 10.21 1.83
N ASP A 156 -9.79 9.42 0.88
CA ASP A 156 -11.21 9.32 0.57
C ASP A 156 -11.90 8.09 1.21
N GLY A 157 -11.13 7.17 1.80
CA GLY A 157 -11.63 6.05 2.59
C GLY A 157 -11.05 4.70 2.17
N LEU A 158 -11.84 3.63 2.29
CA LEU A 158 -11.42 2.29 1.89
C LEU A 158 -11.41 2.18 0.36
N THR A 159 -10.31 1.68 -0.20
CA THR A 159 -10.09 1.62 -1.64
C THR A 159 -10.34 0.20 -2.21
N GLY A 160 -10.24 -0.82 -1.35
CA GLY A 160 -10.24 -2.23 -1.76
C GLY A 160 -8.99 -2.65 -2.54
N CYS A 161 -7.96 -1.82 -2.62
CA CYS A 161 -6.73 -2.13 -3.33
C CYS A 161 -5.86 -3.10 -2.51
N PRO A 162 -5.54 -4.30 -3.04
CA PRO A 162 -4.76 -5.28 -2.30
C PRO A 162 -3.30 -4.84 -2.18
N ILE A 163 -2.75 -4.90 -0.98
CA ILE A 163 -1.32 -4.64 -0.74
C ILE A 163 -0.70 -5.73 0.14
N ASN A 164 0.57 -6.02 -0.15
CA ASN A 164 1.43 -6.77 0.74
C ASN A 164 2.63 -5.89 1.10
N SER A 165 2.71 -5.53 2.37
CA SER A 165 3.80 -4.70 2.90
C SER A 165 4.73 -5.54 3.75
N PRO A 166 6.04 -5.53 3.47
CA PRO A 166 6.97 -6.29 4.27
C PRO A 166 7.22 -5.61 5.62
N VAL A 167 7.80 -6.36 6.54
CA VAL A 167 8.39 -5.86 7.78
C VAL A 167 9.90 -5.79 7.64
N ILE A 168 10.48 -4.69 8.12
CA ILE A 168 11.93 -4.57 8.31
C ILE A 168 12.30 -5.08 9.69
N PHE A 169 13.17 -6.09 9.72
CA PHE A 169 13.74 -6.62 10.94
C PHE A 169 15.12 -6.01 11.18
N SER A 170 15.36 -5.60 12.42
CA SER A 170 16.66 -5.13 12.87
C SER A 170 17.16 -5.98 14.03
N ASP A 171 18.44 -6.34 14.00
CA ASP A 171 19.18 -6.98 15.09
C ASP A 171 20.55 -6.35 15.24
N LYS A 172 20.71 -5.54 16.29
CA LYS A 172 21.93 -4.76 16.55
C LYS A 172 23.16 -5.65 16.76
N SER A 173 23.01 -6.78 17.45
CA SER A 173 24.09 -7.73 17.72
C SER A 173 24.57 -8.41 16.44
N ALA A 174 23.64 -8.69 15.52
CA ALA A 174 23.93 -9.28 14.22
C ALA A 174 24.37 -8.24 13.17
N LYS A 175 24.32 -6.93 13.48
CA LYS A 175 24.52 -5.82 12.53
C LYS A 175 23.65 -5.97 11.28
N TYR A 176 22.40 -6.35 11.49
CA TYR A 176 21.44 -6.64 10.44
C TYR A 176 20.27 -5.66 10.50
N GLU A 177 19.88 -5.12 9.36
CA GLU A 177 18.66 -4.32 9.15
C GLU A 177 18.17 -4.64 7.74
N GLY A 178 16.97 -5.22 7.60
CA GLY A 178 16.46 -5.61 6.28
C GLY A 178 15.24 -6.52 6.30
N LEU A 179 14.91 -7.04 5.12
CA LEU A 179 13.75 -7.90 4.88
C LEU A 179 13.96 -9.33 5.37
N VAL A 180 12.92 -9.89 6.00
CA VAL A 180 12.89 -11.29 6.40
C VAL A 180 12.03 -12.07 5.43
N LYS A 181 12.56 -13.18 4.88
CA LYS A 181 11.80 -14.04 3.95
C LYS A 181 10.90 -15.00 4.71
N MET A 182 9.70 -15.24 4.20
CA MET A 182 8.78 -16.25 4.74
C MET A 182 9.14 -17.64 4.26
N VAL A 183 9.15 -18.59 5.20
CA VAL A 183 9.23 -20.02 4.89
C VAL A 183 7.81 -20.53 4.65
N LYS A 184 7.58 -21.12 3.47
CA LYS A 184 6.32 -21.81 3.16
C LYS A 184 6.19 -23.08 4.00
N ASN A 185 5.03 -23.27 4.61
CA ASN A 185 4.69 -24.48 5.35
C ASN A 185 3.15 -24.66 5.38
N THR A 186 2.63 -25.53 6.25
CA THR A 186 1.19 -25.78 6.36
C THR A 186 0.40 -24.56 6.85
N ASN A 187 1.04 -23.68 7.63
CA ASN A 187 0.43 -22.47 8.21
C ASN A 187 0.61 -21.22 7.33
N TYR A 188 1.55 -21.24 6.38
CA TYR A 188 1.79 -20.15 5.43
C TYR A 188 1.96 -20.69 4.01
N LYS A 189 0.93 -20.45 3.17
CA LYS A 189 0.87 -20.94 1.78
C LYS A 189 0.93 -19.83 0.72
N SER A 190 0.95 -18.56 1.14
CA SER A 190 0.99 -17.41 0.22
C SER A 190 2.27 -17.42 -0.62
N ASP A 191 2.18 -16.88 -1.83
CA ASP A 191 3.33 -16.67 -2.73
C ASP A 191 4.10 -15.39 -2.40
N TYR A 192 3.57 -14.53 -1.52
CA TYR A 192 4.31 -13.36 -1.05
C TYR A 192 5.57 -13.80 -0.28
N PRO A 193 6.77 -13.33 -0.66
CA PRO A 193 8.01 -13.94 -0.18
C PRO A 193 8.51 -13.37 1.15
N TYR A 194 7.89 -12.32 1.70
CA TYR A 194 8.40 -11.60 2.87
C TYR A 194 7.46 -11.73 4.07
N PHE A 195 8.05 -11.58 5.27
CA PHE A 195 7.27 -11.50 6.49
C PHE A 195 6.49 -10.19 6.50
N GLU A 196 5.18 -10.29 6.68
CA GLU A 196 4.23 -9.18 6.72
C GLU A 196 3.48 -9.21 8.06
N LEU A 197 3.10 -8.02 8.53
CA LEU A 197 2.07 -7.84 9.55
C LEU A 197 0.85 -7.28 8.83
N LYS A 198 -0.29 -7.94 8.97
CA LYS A 198 -1.54 -7.50 8.38
C LYS A 198 -2.01 -6.21 9.04
N ASN A 199 -2.46 -5.27 8.21
CA ASN A 199 -3.11 -4.04 8.63
C ASN A 199 -4.02 -3.60 7.48
N ASP A 200 -5.04 -4.41 7.22
CA ASP A 200 -5.99 -4.25 6.14
C ASP A 200 -7.42 -4.54 6.62
N ASP A 201 -8.41 -4.30 5.76
CA ASP A 201 -9.84 -4.49 6.06
C ASP A 201 -10.21 -5.92 6.46
N GLY A 202 -9.37 -6.89 6.07
CA GLY A 202 -9.55 -8.30 6.38
C GLY A 202 -8.91 -8.71 7.70
N ALA A 203 -7.75 -8.14 8.04
CA ALA A 203 -7.01 -8.51 9.24
C ALA A 203 -6.08 -7.40 9.78
N ASN A 204 -5.96 -7.35 11.10
CA ASN A 204 -4.96 -6.55 11.79
C ASN A 204 -4.09 -7.40 12.73
N ASP A 205 -2.77 -7.31 12.58
CA ASP A 205 -1.77 -8.00 13.39
C ASP A 205 -1.15 -7.08 14.42
N GLU A 206 -1.06 -7.57 15.65
CA GLU A 206 -0.30 -6.93 16.72
C GLU A 206 0.74 -7.91 17.28
N ILE A 207 2.02 -7.52 17.25
CA ILE A 207 3.06 -8.25 17.99
C ILE A 207 2.82 -7.99 19.49
N LEU A 208 2.40 -9.01 20.23
CA LEU A 208 2.17 -8.92 21.67
C LEU A 208 3.48 -9.07 22.45
N ASN A 209 4.35 -9.95 21.99
CA ASN A 209 5.59 -10.28 22.70
C ASN A 209 6.69 -10.72 21.73
N ILE A 210 7.94 -10.48 22.13
CA ILE A 210 9.15 -10.96 21.45
C ILE A 210 10.04 -11.60 22.50
N GLU A 211 10.36 -12.87 22.34
CA GLU A 211 11.26 -13.62 23.22
C GLU A 211 12.48 -14.10 22.47
N LYS A 212 13.67 -14.00 23.08
CA LYS A 212 14.88 -14.60 22.53
C LYS A 212 15.02 -16.03 23.08
N GLN A 213 15.02 -17.02 22.19
CA GLN A 213 15.23 -18.43 22.53
C GLN A 213 16.46 -18.97 21.79
N GLY A 214 17.61 -18.94 22.48
CA GLY A 214 18.90 -19.25 21.87
C GLY A 214 19.20 -18.32 20.69
N ASN A 215 19.29 -18.89 19.48
CA ASN A 215 19.59 -18.16 18.25
C ASN A 215 18.34 -17.72 17.47
N LYS A 216 17.14 -17.85 18.06
CA LYS A 216 15.87 -17.49 17.43
C LYS A 216 15.16 -16.40 18.24
N TYR A 217 14.32 -15.66 17.55
CA TYR A 217 13.31 -14.80 18.16
C TYR A 217 11.94 -15.45 17.96
N LEU A 218 11.19 -15.59 19.05
CA LEU A 218 9.83 -16.09 19.04
C LEU A 218 8.89 -14.90 19.22
N LEU A 219 7.99 -14.72 18.26
CA LEU A 219 7.01 -13.64 18.24
C LEU A 219 5.64 -14.26 18.52
N THR A 220 4.95 -13.70 19.50
CA THR A 220 3.52 -13.96 19.72
C THR A 220 2.74 -12.83 19.08
N ILE A 221 1.92 -13.16 18.08
CA ILE A 221 1.17 -12.17 17.31
C ILE A 221 -0.31 -12.46 17.45
N LYS A 222 -1.08 -11.44 17.81
CA LYS A 222 -2.53 -11.48 17.77
C LYS A 222 -3.01 -10.94 16.43
N ARG A 223 -3.72 -11.78 15.69
CA ARG A 223 -4.45 -11.39 14.48
C ARG A 223 -5.92 -11.21 14.83
N THR A 224 -6.48 -10.07 14.45
CA THR A 224 -7.92 -9.77 14.60
C THR A 224 -8.54 -9.72 13.22
N TYR A 225 -9.71 -10.34 13.05
CA TYR A 225 -10.52 -10.25 11.83
C TYR A 225 -11.78 -9.41 12.13
N GLN A 226 -12.62 -9.18 11.12
CA GLN A 226 -13.96 -8.63 11.34
C GLN A 226 -14.79 -9.54 12.28
N GLU A 227 -14.66 -10.85 12.09
CA GLU A 227 -15.28 -11.88 12.93
C GLU A 227 -14.20 -12.82 13.49
N GLY A 228 -14.01 -12.76 14.81
CA GLY A 228 -13.03 -13.56 15.55
C GLY A 228 -11.57 -13.15 15.36
N GLY A 229 -10.65 -14.12 15.52
CA GLY A 229 -9.22 -13.85 15.45
C GLY A 229 -8.34 -15.08 15.30
N ALA A 230 -7.04 -14.89 15.43
CA ALA A 230 -6.08 -15.96 15.57
C ALA A 230 -4.87 -15.52 16.40
N ASN A 231 -4.29 -16.46 17.14
CA ASN A 231 -2.97 -16.30 17.74
C ASN A 231 -1.95 -17.02 16.87
N LEU A 232 -0.96 -16.27 16.40
CA LEU A 232 0.15 -16.76 15.62
C LEU A 232 1.39 -16.88 16.50
N LEU A 233 2.12 -17.97 16.30
CA LEU A 233 3.46 -18.13 16.85
C LEU A 233 4.45 -18.14 15.69
N VAL A 234 5.30 -17.11 15.61
CA VAL A 234 6.25 -16.92 14.51
C VAL A 234 7.66 -16.99 15.04
N THR A 235 8.55 -17.72 14.37
CA THR A 235 9.98 -17.65 14.65
C THR A 235 10.71 -16.85 13.61
N VAL A 236 11.69 -16.04 14.04
CA VAL A 236 12.65 -15.38 13.19
C VAL A 236 14.04 -15.90 13.53
N SER A 237 14.72 -16.51 12.57
CA SER A 237 16.02 -17.15 12.78
C SER A 237 16.84 -17.17 11.51
N LYS A 238 18.13 -17.50 11.61
CA LYS A 238 19.00 -17.65 10.44
C LYS A 238 18.79 -19.03 9.81
N ASP A 239 18.63 -19.06 8.49
CA ASP A 239 18.65 -20.28 7.70
C ASP A 239 20.07 -20.87 7.62
N LYS A 240 20.21 -21.99 6.89
CA LYS A 240 21.50 -22.65 6.65
C LYS A 240 22.55 -21.77 5.96
N ASN A 241 22.13 -20.68 5.30
CA ASN A 241 23.00 -19.74 4.61
C ASN A 241 23.27 -18.48 5.47
N GLY A 242 22.81 -18.46 6.72
CA GLY A 242 22.97 -17.33 7.63
C GLY A 242 22.01 -16.16 7.39
N LYS A 243 21.00 -16.32 6.51
CA LYS A 243 20.00 -15.28 6.21
C LYS A 243 18.82 -15.38 7.16
N PHE A 244 18.31 -14.25 7.63
CA PHE A 244 17.11 -14.26 8.46
C PHE A 244 15.88 -14.67 7.66
N VAL A 245 15.12 -15.60 8.22
CA VAL A 245 13.84 -16.10 7.72
C VAL A 245 12.82 -16.14 8.85
N ALA A 246 11.55 -16.02 8.49
CA ALA A 246 10.41 -16.11 9.38
C ALA A 246 9.59 -17.37 9.06
N GLU A 247 9.09 -18.03 10.09
CA GLU A 247 8.26 -19.23 9.96
C GLU A 247 7.08 -19.18 10.93
N ILE A 248 5.86 -19.38 10.42
CA ILE A 248 4.66 -19.53 11.25
C ILE A 248 4.61 -20.96 11.78
N LEU A 249 4.92 -21.14 13.06
CA LEU A 249 4.87 -22.43 13.74
C LEU A 249 3.43 -22.82 14.10
N GLU A 250 2.63 -21.85 14.53
CA GLU A 250 1.24 -22.06 14.92
C GLU A 250 0.34 -20.96 14.38
N ASN A 251 -0.88 -21.34 13.99
CA ASN A 251 -1.97 -20.42 13.65
C ASN A 251 -3.26 -20.96 14.28
N LYS A 252 -3.51 -20.54 15.53
CA LYS A 252 -4.65 -21.01 16.33
C LYS A 252 -5.78 -19.99 16.24
N ARG A 253 -6.90 -20.37 15.63
CA ARG A 253 -8.11 -19.54 15.59
C ARG A 253 -8.60 -19.26 17.01
N THR A 254 -9.05 -18.04 17.24
CA THR A 254 -9.79 -17.66 18.44
C THR A 254 -11.25 -17.45 18.04
N GLU A 255 -12.16 -18.04 18.79
CA GLU A 255 -13.60 -17.77 18.66
C GLU A 255 -13.90 -16.35 19.13
N GLU A 256 -15.06 -15.82 18.71
CA GLU A 256 -15.59 -14.52 19.14
C GLU A 256 -15.96 -14.49 20.63
#